data_AF-A0A1F7Y4H0-F1
#
_entry.id   AF-A0A1F7Y4H0-F1
#
_cell.length_a   1.000
_cell.length_b   1.000
_cell.length_c   1.000
_cell.angle_alpha   90.00
_cell.angle_beta   90.00
_cell.angle_gamma   90.00
#
_symmetry.space_group_name_H-M   'P 1'
#
loop_
_entity.id
_entity.type
_entity.pdbx_description
1 polymer ?
#
loop_
_entity_poly.entity_id
_entity_poly.type
_entity_poly.pdbx_seq_one_letter_code
_entity_poly.pdbx_strand_id
1 'polypeptide(L)'
;MNIKIAAIPFSTWEKVLIPNANIAGRPLASILNAIIIYIFPIAGFVLLFYFVYAGYTWLTSMGDPKKIQSAKDSMTNALVGFIIIFLAYWVVRIVGRVLGINVINLVFR
;
A
#
# COMPACT_ATOMS: atom_id res chain seq x y z
N MET A 1 48.75 23.85 18.29
CA MET A 1 47.63 23.35 17.46
C MET A 1 46.74 24.54 17.14
N ASN A 2 46.79 25.06 15.91
CA ASN A 2 46.11 26.30 15.51
C ASN A 2 44.77 25.92 14.88
N ILE A 3 43.67 26.01 15.65
CA ILE A 3 42.33 25.77 15.09
C ILE A 3 41.90 27.06 14.41
N LYS A 4 42.14 27.14 13.10
CA LYS A 4 41.54 28.18 12.26
C LYS A 4 40.06 27.85 12.11
N ILE A 5 39.23 28.45 12.95
CA ILE A 5 37.81 28.64 12.68
C ILE A 5 37.71 29.65 11.53
N ALA A 6 37.98 29.17 10.30
CA ALA A 6 37.60 29.87 9.09
C ALA A 6 36.09 30.10 9.19
N ALA A 7 35.65 31.35 9.05
CA ALA A 7 34.28 31.80 9.22
C ALA A 7 33.27 30.76 8.73
N ILE A 8 32.74 29.97 9.68
CA ILE A 8 31.78 28.92 9.35
C ILE A 8 30.49 29.69 9.05
N PRO A 9 30.04 29.74 7.79
CA PRO A 9 28.91 30.56 7.42
C PRO A 9 27.68 30.06 8.17
N PHE A 10 26.80 30.98 8.54
CA PHE A 10 25.60 30.66 9.32
C PHE A 10 24.76 29.54 8.67
N SER A 11 24.76 29.47 7.34
CA SER A 11 24.13 28.41 6.53
C SER A 11 24.63 26.99 6.82
N THR A 12 25.86 26.84 7.33
CA THR A 12 26.40 25.53 7.71
C THR A 12 25.78 25.03 9.01
N TRP A 13 25.51 25.94 9.95
CA TRP A 13 24.83 25.62 11.21
C TRP A 13 23.36 25.30 10.98
N GLU A 14 22.73 25.90 9.98
CA GLU A 14 21.37 25.56 9.56
C GLU A 14 21.24 24.08 9.14
N LYS A 15 22.18 23.57 8.33
CA LYS A 15 22.14 22.16 7.85
C LYS A 15 22.40 21.13 8.95
N VAL A 16 23.10 21.52 10.01
CA VAL A 16 23.43 20.65 11.15
C VAL A 16 22.32 20.67 12.19
N LEU A 17 21.67 21.81 12.40
CA LEU A 17 20.55 21.97 13.34
C LEU A 17 19.21 21.52 12.75
N ILE A 18 19.12 21.39 11.43
CA ILE A 18 17.97 20.83 10.73
C ILE A 18 18.43 19.60 9.92
N PRO A 19 18.73 18.47 10.59
CA PRO A 19 18.97 17.23 9.88
C PRO A 19 17.68 16.83 9.18
N ASN A 20 17.68 16.96 7.86
CA ASN A 20 16.59 16.53 6.99
C ASN A 20 15.26 17.28 7.22
N ALA A 21 15.11 18.43 6.59
CA ALA A 21 13.81 19.07 6.33
C ALA A 21 12.88 18.24 5.38
N ASN A 22 13.04 16.91 5.31
CA ASN A 22 12.04 15.98 4.77
C ASN A 22 11.34 15.18 5.88
N ILE A 23 11.25 15.70 7.10
CA ILE A 23 10.41 15.12 8.16
C ILE A 23 9.47 16.19 8.75
N ALA A 24 8.86 17.03 7.92
CA ALA A 24 7.82 17.96 8.41
C ALA A 24 6.72 18.30 7.40
N GLY A 25 6.73 17.70 6.20
CA GLY A 25 5.79 18.07 5.13
C GLY A 25 4.65 17.09 4.86
N ARG A 26 4.72 15.84 5.31
CA ARG A 26 3.66 14.84 5.04
C ARG A 26 3.51 13.78 6.14
N PRO A 27 3.11 14.16 7.38
CA PRO A 27 2.72 13.18 8.39
C PRO A 27 1.67 12.20 7.85
N LEU A 28 0.78 12.68 6.97
CA LEU A 28 -0.21 11.87 6.28
C LEU A 28 0.40 10.78 5.37
N ALA A 29 1.53 11.06 4.71
CA ALA A 29 2.17 10.08 3.82
C ALA A 29 2.90 8.99 4.60
N SER A 30 3.50 9.32 5.75
CA SER A 30 4.14 8.31 6.61
C SER A 30 3.13 7.37 7.26
N ILE A 31 2.00 7.92 7.74
CA ILE A 31 0.92 7.10 8.30
C ILE A 31 0.31 6.20 7.21
N LEU A 32 0.06 6.76 6.02
CA LEU A 32 -0.47 5.99 4.90
C LEU A 32 0.49 4.87 4.45
N ASN A 33 1.80 5.14 4.38
CA ASN A 33 2.81 4.14 4.06
C ASN A 33 2.78 2.97 5.07
N ALA A 34 2.77 3.30 6.37
CA ALA A 34 2.70 2.31 7.44
C ALA A 34 1.41 1.48 7.36
N ILE A 35 0.27 2.06 7.00
CA ILE A 35 -0.99 1.30 6.84
C ILE A 35 -0.92 0.39 5.62
N ILE A 36 -0.43 0.89 4.47
CA ILE A 36 -0.39 0.16 3.21
C ILE A 36 0.49 -1.08 3.30
N ILE A 37 1.66 -0.99 3.93
CA ILE A 37 2.60 -2.12 4.04
C ILE A 37 2.04 -3.29 4.86
N TYR A 38 1.15 -3.02 5.84
CA TYR A 38 0.48 -4.07 6.61
C TYR A 38 -0.84 -4.53 5.98
N ILE A 39 -1.65 -3.63 5.40
CA ILE A 39 -2.98 -3.98 4.89
C ILE A 39 -2.92 -4.85 3.64
N PHE A 40 -1.97 -4.63 2.73
CA PHE A 40 -1.85 -5.39 1.47
C PHE A 40 -1.60 -6.90 1.70
N PRO A 41 -0.61 -7.33 2.51
CA PRO A 41 -0.41 -8.75 2.77
C PRO A 41 -1.59 -9.38 3.52
N ILE A 42 -2.21 -8.66 4.46
CA ILE A 42 -3.41 -9.13 5.16
C ILE A 42 -4.58 -9.31 4.17
N ALA A 43 -4.81 -8.34 3.30
CA ALA A 43 -5.86 -8.40 2.30
C ALA A 43 -5.64 -9.57 1.32
N GLY A 44 -4.41 -9.78 0.86
CA GLY A 44 -4.06 -10.93 0.02
C GLY A 44 -4.32 -12.27 0.72
N PHE A 45 -3.98 -12.37 2.01
CA PHE A 45 -4.21 -13.57 2.80
C PHE A 45 -5.71 -13.85 3.02
N VAL A 46 -6.49 -12.84 3.38
CA VAL A 46 -7.95 -12.95 3.52
C VAL A 46 -8.60 -13.37 2.20
N LEU A 47 -8.16 -12.78 1.09
CA LEU A 47 -8.68 -13.11 -0.23
C LEU A 47 -8.43 -14.56 -0.60
N LEU A 48 -7.24 -15.09 -0.30
CA LEU A 48 -6.92 -16.50 -0.52
C LEU A 48 -7.88 -17.42 0.26
N PHE A 49 -8.10 -17.15 1.55
CA PHE A 49 -9.03 -17.92 2.38
C PHE A 49 -10.46 -17.85 1.86
N TYR A 50 -10.90 -16.66 1.48
CA TYR A 50 -12.24 -16.45 0.93
C TYR A 50 -12.43 -17.19 -0.41
N PHE A 51 -11.40 -17.22 -1.25
CA PHE A 51 -11.42 -17.96 -2.51
C PHE A 51 -11.52 -19.48 -2.29
N VAL A 52 -10.74 -20.02 -1.34
CA VAL A 52 -10.82 -21.44 -0.96
C VAL A 52 -12.20 -21.78 -0.38
N TYR A 53 -12.75 -20.92 0.48
CA TYR A 53 -14.08 -21.10 1.04
C TYR A 53 -15.16 -21.12 -0.06
N ALA A 54 -15.12 -20.18 -1.00
CA ALA A 54 -16.06 -20.15 -2.13
C ALA A 54 -15.97 -21.41 -3.00
N GLY A 55 -14.75 -21.90 -3.27
CA GLY A 55 -14.53 -23.15 -3.99
C GLY A 55 -15.05 -24.38 -3.23
N TYR A 56 -14.86 -24.42 -1.91
CA TYR A 56 -15.38 -25.48 -1.05
C TYR A 56 -16.92 -25.51 -1.04
N THR A 57 -17.57 -24.35 -0.93
CA THR A 57 -19.04 -24.24 -1.00
C THR A 57 -19.56 -24.70 -2.36
N TRP A 58 -18.87 -24.37 -3.45
CA TRP A 58 -19.26 -24.82 -4.79
C TRP A 58 -19.19 -26.34 -4.92
N LEU A 59 -18.10 -26.97 -4.46
CA LEU A 59 -17.91 -28.42 -4.50
C LEU A 59 -18.90 -29.19 -3.62
N THR A 60 -19.23 -28.64 -2.44
CA THR A 60 -20.15 -29.26 -1.47
C THR A 60 -21.63 -28.99 -1.76
N SER A 61 -21.96 -28.30 -2.85
CA SER A 61 -23.34 -27.93 -3.16
C SER A 61 -24.24 -29.12 -3.56
N MET A 62 -23.70 -30.32 -3.80
CA MET A 62 -24.46 -31.57 -4.04
C MET A 62 -25.60 -31.47 -5.08
N GLY A 63 -25.51 -30.53 -6.03
CA GLY A 63 -26.56 -30.30 -7.04
C GLY A 63 -27.70 -29.37 -6.61
N ASP A 64 -27.68 -28.81 -5.39
CA ASP A 64 -28.64 -27.79 -4.97
C ASP A 64 -28.39 -26.47 -5.74
N PRO A 65 -29.31 -26.04 -6.62
CA PRO A 65 -29.12 -24.87 -7.47
C PRO A 65 -28.95 -23.58 -6.66
N LYS A 66 -29.54 -23.48 -5.46
CA LYS A 66 -29.37 -22.29 -4.61
C LYS A 66 -27.94 -22.17 -4.10
N LYS A 67 -27.35 -23.27 -3.65
CA LYS A 67 -25.97 -23.29 -3.14
C LYS A 67 -24.95 -23.07 -4.27
N ILE A 68 -25.21 -23.65 -5.45
CA ILE A 68 -24.37 -23.41 -6.63
C ILE A 68 -24.40 -21.93 -7.03
N GLN A 69 -25.57 -21.31 -7.06
CA GLN A 69 -25.69 -19.89 -7.41
C GLN A 69 -24.97 -19.01 -6.39
N SER A 70 -25.21 -19.24 -5.09
CA SER A 70 -24.53 -18.50 -4.02
C SER A 70 -23.00 -18.67 -4.05
N ALA A 71 -22.51 -19.88 -4.38
CA ALA A 71 -21.08 -20.12 -4.52
C ALA A 71 -20.48 -19.39 -5.75
N LYS A 72 -21.19 -19.36 -6.88
CA LYS A 72 -20.78 -18.59 -8.07
C LYS A 72 -20.74 -17.09 -7.79
N ASP A 73 -21.74 -16.57 -7.09
CA ASP A 73 -21.77 -15.15 -6.70
C ASP A 73 -20.60 -14.83 -5.77
N SER A 74 -20.31 -15.73 -4.81
CA SER A 74 -19.17 -15.59 -3.90
C SER A 74 -17.82 -15.64 -4.63
N MET A 75 -17.66 -16.55 -5.59
CA MET A 75 -16.48 -16.61 -6.47
C MET A 75 -16.32 -15.32 -7.30
N THR A 76 -17.41 -14.81 -7.85
CA THR A 76 -17.40 -13.56 -8.64
C THR A 76 -17.00 -12.39 -7.77
N ASN A 77 -17.53 -12.28 -6.55
CA ASN A 77 -17.17 -11.23 -5.60
C ASN A 77 -15.70 -11.33 -5.17
N ALA A 78 -15.20 -12.55 -4.93
CA ALA A 78 -13.78 -12.79 -4.63
C ALA A 78 -12.88 -12.32 -5.78
N LEU A 79 -13.25 -12.65 -7.02
CA LEU A 79 -12.51 -12.25 -8.22
C LEU A 79 -12.53 -10.74 -8.43
N VAL A 80 -13.68 -10.10 -8.24
CA VAL A 80 -13.83 -8.64 -8.32
C VAL A 80 -12.97 -7.96 -7.26
N GLY A 81 -12.98 -8.44 -6.02
CA GLY A 81 -12.11 -7.93 -4.95
C GLY A 81 -10.62 -8.06 -5.29
N PHE A 82 -10.22 -9.18 -5.91
CA PHE A 82 -8.85 -9.40 -6.36
C PHE A 82 -8.44 -8.39 -7.43
N ILE A 83 -9.30 -8.20 -8.43
CA ILE A 83 -9.10 -7.23 -9.50
C ILE A 83 -8.99 -5.81 -8.95
N ILE A 84 -9.82 -5.45 -7.96
CA ILE A 84 -9.76 -4.12 -7.33
C ILE A 84 -8.41 -3.89 -6.65
N ILE A 85 -7.92 -4.84 -5.85
CA ILE A 85 -6.60 -4.73 -5.18
C ILE A 85 -5.49 -4.62 -6.22
N PHE A 86 -5.57 -5.42 -7.29
CA PHE A 86 -4.61 -5.38 -8.39
C PHE A 86 -4.62 -4.01 -9.10
N LEU A 87 -5.79 -3.49 -9.44
CA LEU A 87 -5.95 -2.18 -10.08
C LEU A 87 -5.56 -1.02 -9.16
N ALA A 88 -5.80 -1.14 -7.85
CA ALA A 88 -5.44 -0.11 -6.88
C ALA A 88 -3.93 0.20 -6.93
N TYR A 89 -3.08 -0.81 -7.08
CA TYR A 89 -1.64 -0.62 -7.28
C TYR A 89 -1.33 0.28 -8.49
N TRP A 90 -1.95 -0.03 -9.65
CA TRP A 90 -1.75 0.72 -10.88
C TRP A 90 -2.26 2.15 -10.78
N VAL A 91 -3.46 2.33 -10.21
CA VAL A 91 -4.08 3.64 -10.01
C VAL A 91 -3.20 4.51 -9.12
N VAL A 92 -2.74 3.99 -7.98
CA VAL A 92 -1.88 4.73 -7.04
C VAL A 92 -0.56 5.14 -7.71
N ARG A 93 0.03 4.27 -8.54
CA ARG A 93 1.27 4.58 -9.27
C ARG A 93 1.09 5.65 -10.35
N ILE A 94 -0.05 5.65 -11.05
CA ILE A 94 -0.37 6.66 -12.06
C ILE A 94 -0.62 8.00 -11.38
N VAL A 95 -1.46 8.02 -10.34
CA VAL A 95 -1.77 9.23 -9.56
C VAL A 95 -0.51 9.81 -8.93
N GLY A 96 0.38 8.95 -8.39
CA GLY A 96 1.66 9.39 -7.83
C GLY A 96 2.58 10.06 -8.86
N ARG A 97 2.61 9.56 -10.09
CA ARG A 97 3.35 10.18 -11.20
C ARG A 97 2.74 11.52 -11.64
N VAL A 98 1.42 11.60 -11.76
CA VAL A 98 0.72 12.83 -12.17
C VAL A 98 0.86 13.94 -11.12
N LEU A 99 0.80 13.59 -9.83
CA LEU A 99 0.93 14.55 -8.72
C LEU A 99 2.39 14.86 -8.34
N GLY A 100 3.39 14.26 -9.01
CA GLY A 100 4.80 14.47 -8.70
C GLY A 100 5.25 13.93 -7.33
N ILE A 101 4.49 13.01 -6.73
CA ILE A 101 4.75 12.47 -5.40
C ILE A 101 5.66 11.25 -5.52
N ASN A 102 6.98 11.47 -5.40
CA ASN A 102 7.98 10.40 -5.43
C ASN A 102 7.92 9.43 -4.23
N VAL A 103 7.21 9.78 -3.16
CA VAL A 103 7.02 8.91 -1.97
C VAL A 103 6.33 7.60 -2.34
N ILE A 104 5.44 7.61 -3.34
CA ILE A 104 4.70 6.41 -3.77
C ILE A 104 5.64 5.39 -4.41
N ASN A 105 6.66 5.83 -5.16
CA ASN A 105 7.70 4.94 -5.69
C ASN A 105 8.58 4.33 -4.60
N LEU A 106 8.65 4.93 -3.41
CA LEU A 106 9.42 4.39 -2.28
C LEU A 106 8.62 3.35 -1.46
N VAL A 107 7.30 3.52 -1.37
CA VAL A 107 6.39 2.54 -0.71
C VAL A 107 6.27 1.27 -1.56
N PHE A 108 6.12 1.47 -2.86
CA PHE A 108 5.89 0.42 -3.86
C PHE A 108 7.14 0.16 -4.72
N ARG A 109 8.33 0.26 -4.11
CA ARG A 109 9.59 -0.12 -4.77
C ARG A 109 9.69 -1.62 -4.97
#